data_AF-A0A2Z4UAX1-F1
#
_entry.id   AF-A0A2Z4UAX1-F1
#
_cell.length_a   1.000
_cell.length_b   1.000
_cell.length_c   1.000
_cell.angle_alpha   90.00
_cell.angle_beta   90.00
_cell.angle_gamma   90.00
#
_symmetry.space_group_name_H-M   'P 1'
#
loop_
_entity.id
_entity.type
_entity.pdbx_description
1 polymer ?
#
loop_
_entity_poly.entity_id
_entity_poly.type
_entity_poly.pdbx_seq_one_letter_code
_entity_poly.pdbx_strand_id
1 'polypeptide(L)'
;MELRVLGYFLAVAREQSIIRANQDDSKGTLTAWINKELSELEIVATYNLLFNASLMVEEGLGYAIGLDKIINTAGNNTLCFRPLSPQTEAGMHIVWKKYQVFSKASEKFIEKLKLVSL
;
A
#
# COMPACT_ATOMS: atom_id res chain seq x y z
N MET A 1 14.19 -3.15 13.31
CA MET A 1 13.94 -1.68 13.28
C MET A 1 12.68 -1.51 12.48
N GLU A 2 11.57 -1.26 13.17
CA GLU A 2 10.29 -0.97 12.55
C GLU A 2 10.26 0.51 12.20
N LEU A 3 10.04 0.81 10.92
CA LEU A 3 9.56 2.12 10.52
C LEU A 3 8.04 2.03 10.41
N ARG A 4 7.37 3.09 10.87
CA ARG A 4 5.92 3.21 10.72
C ARG A 4 5.55 3.50 9.27
N VAL A 5 4.28 3.70 8.98
CA VAL A 5 3.27 2.71 8.67
C VAL A 5 2.71 3.21 7.35
N LEU A 6 2.44 2.33 6.39
CA LEU A 6 1.67 2.72 5.22
C LEU A 6 0.23 2.23 5.43
N GLY A 7 -0.72 3.16 5.58
CA GLY A 7 -2.14 2.82 5.58
C GLY A 7 -2.56 2.35 4.19
N TYR A 8 -3.56 1.48 4.05
CA TYR A 8 -3.89 0.87 2.75
C TYR A 8 -5.00 1.59 1.95
N PHE A 9 -4.78 2.54 1.00
CA PHE A 9 -5.90 3.23 0.31
C PHE A 9 -5.75 3.50 -1.21
N LEU A 10 -6.88 3.54 -1.97
CA LEU A 10 -7.24 4.42 -3.12
C LEU A 10 -8.74 4.22 -3.51
N ALA A 11 -9.53 5.28 -3.75
CA ALA A 11 -10.91 5.21 -4.28
C ALA A 11 -11.25 6.44 -5.16
N VAL A 12 -11.89 6.33 -6.34
CA VAL A 12 -13.36 6.22 -6.56
C VAL A 12 -13.64 5.94 -8.06
N ALA A 13 -14.59 5.03 -8.41
CA ALA A 13 -15.81 5.32 -9.21
C ALA A 13 -16.72 4.09 -9.55
N ARG A 14 -18.05 4.33 -9.42
CA ARG A 14 -19.29 3.64 -9.85
C ARG A 14 -19.53 2.12 -9.74
N GLU A 15 -18.55 1.23 -9.71
CA GLU A 15 -18.79 -0.23 -9.67
C GLU A 15 -18.04 -0.93 -8.52
N GLN A 16 -18.57 -2.06 -8.04
CA GLN A 16 -18.16 -2.75 -6.81
C GLN A 16 -16.85 -3.57 -6.94
N SER A 17 -16.16 -3.47 -8.07
CA SER A 17 -15.03 -4.31 -8.43
C SER A 17 -13.70 -3.80 -7.84
N ILE A 18 -12.80 -4.73 -7.49
CA ILE A 18 -11.54 -4.48 -6.78
C ILE A 18 -10.34 -4.66 -7.70
N ILE A 19 -9.42 -3.71 -7.62
CA ILE A 19 -8.08 -3.74 -8.21
C ILE A 19 -7.08 -3.87 -7.06
N ARG A 20 -6.20 -4.87 -7.09
CA ARG A 20 -5.25 -5.10 -5.98
C ARG A 20 -3.80 -5.18 -6.43
N ALA A 21 -2.87 -4.91 -5.52
CA ALA A 21 -1.47 -5.17 -5.77
C ALA A 21 -1.25 -6.65 -6.13
N ASN A 22 -0.46 -6.92 -7.15
CA ASN A 22 -0.01 -8.25 -7.55
C ASN A 22 1.23 -8.63 -6.72
N GLN A 23 1.04 -8.62 -5.40
CA GLN A 23 2.00 -9.16 -4.46
C GLN A 23 1.37 -10.36 -3.78
N ASP A 24 2.24 -11.27 -3.36
CA ASP A 24 1.84 -12.48 -2.65
C ASP A 24 1.13 -12.06 -1.35
N ASP A 25 -0.20 -12.21 -1.29
CA ASP A 25 -1.01 -12.05 -0.09
C ASP A 25 -0.77 -13.21 0.88
N SER A 26 0.49 -13.61 1.02
CA SER A 26 1.00 -14.68 1.87
C SER A 26 0.64 -14.52 3.34
N LYS A 27 0.09 -13.36 3.73
CA LYS A 27 -0.43 -13.06 5.08
C LYS A 27 -1.95 -12.97 5.16
N GLY A 28 -2.68 -13.07 4.04
CA GLY A 28 -4.13 -12.93 4.00
C GLY A 28 -4.63 -11.60 4.56
N THR A 29 -3.84 -10.53 4.44
CA THR A 29 -4.11 -9.27 5.14
C THR A 29 -5.42 -8.66 4.65
N LEU A 30 -5.67 -8.77 3.34
CA LEU A 30 -6.90 -8.24 2.73
C LEU A 30 -8.12 -9.12 3.03
N THR A 31 -7.99 -10.44 2.87
CA THR A 31 -9.09 -11.39 3.15
C THR A 31 -9.48 -11.39 4.63
N ALA A 32 -8.49 -11.34 5.53
CA ALA A 32 -8.71 -11.20 6.96
C ALA A 32 -9.39 -9.87 7.31
N TRP A 33 -9.01 -8.77 6.63
CA TRP A 33 -9.62 -7.47 6.88
C TRP A 33 -11.07 -7.40 6.41
N ILE A 34 -11.35 -7.86 5.19
CA ILE A 34 -12.71 -7.82 4.61
C ILE A 34 -13.61 -8.95 5.14
N ASN A 35 -13.02 -9.92 5.83
CA ASN A 35 -13.66 -11.13 6.34
C ASN A 35 -14.41 -11.92 5.24
N LYS A 36 -13.76 -12.07 4.08
CA LYS A 36 -14.24 -12.84 2.93
C LYS A 36 -13.07 -13.53 2.24
N GLU A 37 -13.36 -14.65 1.60
CA GLU A 37 -12.42 -15.32 0.71
C GLU A 37 -12.20 -14.52 -0.57
N LEU A 38 -11.03 -14.65 -1.19
CA LEU A 38 -10.73 -13.97 -2.46
C LEU A 38 -11.70 -14.36 -3.57
N SER A 39 -12.23 -15.59 -3.55
CA SER A 39 -13.22 -16.07 -4.51
C SER A 39 -14.57 -15.36 -4.40
N GLU A 40 -14.84 -14.70 -3.27
CA GLU A 40 -16.05 -13.91 -3.04
C GLU A 40 -15.87 -12.44 -3.44
N LEU A 41 -14.67 -12.05 -3.87
CA LEU A 41 -14.35 -10.71 -4.32
C LEU A 41 -14.30 -10.66 -5.84
N GLU A 42 -14.91 -9.63 -6.40
CA GLU A 42 -14.81 -9.36 -7.83
C GLU A 42 -13.50 -8.64 -8.13
N ILE A 43 -12.46 -9.40 -8.45
CA ILE A 43 -11.14 -8.86 -8.77
C ILE A 43 -11.02 -8.70 -10.29
N VAL A 44 -11.19 -7.47 -10.78
CA VAL A 44 -11.17 -7.16 -12.22
C VAL A 44 -9.77 -6.86 -12.75
N ALA A 45 -8.84 -6.47 -11.88
CA ALA A 45 -7.45 -6.24 -12.27
C ALA A 45 -6.48 -6.42 -11.10
N THR A 46 -5.21 -6.59 -11.44
CA THR A 46 -4.09 -6.53 -10.48
C THR A 46 -3.01 -5.60 -11.00
N TYR A 47 -2.16 -5.06 -10.12
CA TYR A 47 -1.11 -4.13 -10.51
C TYR A 47 0.19 -4.32 -9.73
N ASN A 48 1.32 -4.04 -10.36
CA ASN A 48 2.62 -3.95 -9.66
C ASN A 48 2.93 -2.53 -9.18
N LEU A 49 2.53 -1.52 -9.95
CA LEU A 49 2.76 -0.10 -9.67
C LEU A 49 1.42 0.60 -9.43
N LEU A 50 1.24 1.22 -8.26
CA LEU A 50 -0.02 1.87 -7.89
C LEU A 50 -0.43 2.98 -8.86
N PHE A 51 0.55 3.62 -9.50
CA PHE A 51 0.31 4.62 -10.54
C PHE A 51 -0.52 4.07 -11.72
N ASN A 52 -0.28 2.83 -12.15
CA ASN A 52 -1.08 2.25 -13.22
C ASN A 52 -2.51 1.95 -12.77
N ALA A 53 -2.67 1.54 -11.50
CA ALA A 53 -3.99 1.34 -10.92
C ALA A 53 -4.76 2.64 -10.76
N SER A 54 -4.09 3.76 -10.44
CA SER A 54 -4.79 5.04 -10.34
C SER A 54 -5.38 5.50 -11.66
N LEU A 55 -4.69 5.27 -12.78
CA LEU A 55 -5.26 5.55 -14.10
C LEU A 55 -6.51 4.69 -14.38
N MET A 56 -6.49 3.41 -14.00
CA MET A 56 -7.65 2.52 -14.15
C MET A 56 -8.82 2.95 -13.26
N VAL A 57 -8.56 3.38 -12.02
CA VAL A 57 -9.59 3.90 -11.10
C VAL A 57 -10.18 5.21 -11.63
N GLU A 58 -9.34 6.11 -12.15
CA GLU A 58 -9.77 7.39 -12.71
C GLU A 58 -10.69 7.21 -13.93
N GLU A 59 -10.44 6.20 -14.76
CA GLU A 59 -11.30 5.80 -15.89
C GLU A 59 -12.53 4.99 -15.46
N GLY A 60 -12.70 4.73 -14.15
CA GLY A 60 -13.90 4.09 -13.60
C GLY A 60 -13.90 2.57 -13.59
N LEU A 61 -12.74 1.92 -13.69
CA LEU A 61 -12.64 0.44 -13.65
C LEU A 61 -13.00 -0.16 -12.28
N GLY A 62 -12.97 0.63 -11.20
CA GLY A 62 -13.35 0.19 -9.86
C GLY A 62 -12.54 0.86 -8.75
N TYR A 63 -12.33 0.15 -7.63
CA TYR A 63 -11.55 0.61 -6.48
C TYR A 63 -10.18 -0.05 -6.44
N ALA A 64 -9.12 0.69 -6.10
CA ALA A 64 -7.79 0.09 -5.92
C ALA A 64 -7.37 0.03 -4.45
N ILE A 65 -6.93 -1.14 -4.00
CA ILE A 65 -6.38 -1.31 -2.66
C ILE A 65 -4.86 -1.18 -2.74
N GLY A 66 -4.35 -0.02 -2.31
CA GLY A 66 -2.93 0.31 -2.33
C GLY A 66 -2.42 0.79 -1.00
N LEU A 67 -1.23 1.40 -0.96
CA LEU A 67 -0.67 2.05 0.22
C LEU A 67 -0.79 3.57 0.08
N ASP A 68 -1.07 4.25 1.17
CA ASP A 68 -1.24 5.69 1.27
C ASP A 68 0.05 6.42 0.90
N LYS A 69 -0.08 7.63 0.34
CA LYS A 69 1.04 8.53 -0.02
C LYS A 69 2.06 7.95 -1.03
N ILE A 70 1.76 6.82 -1.68
CA ILE A 70 2.62 6.27 -2.73
C ILE A 70 2.52 7.09 -4.03
N ILE A 71 1.34 7.60 -4.35
CA ILE A 71 1.11 8.49 -5.49
C ILE A 71 0.57 9.85 -5.01
N ASN A 72 0.86 10.90 -5.77
CA ASN A 72 0.32 12.22 -5.49
C ASN A 72 -1.11 12.35 -6.04
N THR A 73 -2.09 12.46 -5.15
CA THR A 73 -3.47 12.81 -5.52
C THR A 73 -3.80 14.27 -5.20
N ALA A 74 -2.86 15.05 -4.63
CA ALA A 74 -3.09 16.45 -4.31
C ALA A 74 -3.23 17.28 -5.59
N GLY A 75 -4.35 17.99 -5.71
CA GLY A 75 -4.69 18.78 -6.90
C GLY A 75 -5.49 18.02 -7.96
N ASN A 76 -5.72 16.71 -7.79
CA ASN A 76 -6.67 15.96 -8.60
C ASN A 76 -8.01 15.86 -7.86
N ASN A 77 -9.11 16.27 -8.50
CA ASN A 77 -10.45 16.19 -7.93
C ASN A 77 -11.15 14.83 -8.21
N THR A 78 -10.55 13.95 -9.02
CA THR A 78 -11.15 12.66 -9.41
C THR A 78 -10.76 11.52 -8.47
N LEU A 79 -9.54 11.55 -7.93
CA LEU A 79 -8.99 10.50 -7.09
C LEU A 79 -8.82 10.97 -5.65
N CYS A 80 -9.28 10.16 -4.69
CA CYS A 80 -9.05 10.42 -3.28
C CYS A 80 -8.58 9.15 -2.55
N PHE A 81 -7.78 9.35 -1.51
CA PHE A 81 -7.45 8.28 -0.58
C PHE A 81 -8.51 8.25 0.52
N ARG A 82 -9.17 7.09 0.69
CA ARG A 82 -10.16 6.88 1.74
C ARG A 82 -9.70 5.79 2.70
N PRO A 83 -9.62 6.07 4.01
CA PRO A 83 -9.26 5.07 5.00
C PRO A 83 -10.25 3.90 5.04
N LEU A 84 -9.72 2.69 5.17
CA LEU A 84 -10.44 1.46 5.50
C LEU A 84 -10.95 1.57 6.94
N SER A 85 -12.15 1.04 7.19
CA SER A 85 -12.75 0.96 8.53
C SER A 85 -13.16 -0.49 8.80
N PRO A 86 -12.55 -1.19 9.76
CA PRO A 86 -11.53 -0.71 10.71
C PRO A 86 -10.18 -0.39 10.07
N GLN A 87 -9.39 0.50 10.67
CA GLN A 87 -8.09 0.90 10.11
C GLN A 87 -7.09 -0.27 10.12
N THR A 88 -6.36 -0.43 9.01
CA THR A 88 -5.29 -1.43 8.86
C THR A 88 -4.02 -0.76 8.35
N GLU A 89 -2.90 -1.24 8.87
CA GLU A 89 -1.60 -0.61 8.76
C GLU A 89 -0.55 -1.62 8.30
N ALA A 90 0.24 -1.25 7.29
CA ALA A 90 1.38 -2.05 6.85
C ALA A 90 2.66 -1.57 7.56
N GLY A 91 3.33 -2.49 8.27
CA GLY A 91 4.61 -2.21 8.92
C GLY A 91 5.76 -2.11 7.91
N MET A 92 6.55 -1.05 7.98
CA MET A 92 7.74 -0.87 7.14
C MET A 92 8.98 -1.35 7.88
N HIS A 93 9.85 -2.09 7.18
CA HIS A 93 11.02 -2.71 7.80
C HIS A 93 12.25 -2.42 6.96
N ILE A 94 13.37 -2.09 7.62
CA ILE A 94 14.69 -2.13 6.97
C ILE A 94 15.31 -3.49 7.26
N VAL A 95 15.73 -4.17 6.20
CA VAL A 95 16.25 -5.53 6.25
C VAL A 95 17.70 -5.55 5.76
N TRP A 96 18.54 -6.31 6.47
CA TRP A 96 19.94 -6.56 6.11
C TRP A 96 20.36 -7.96 6.55
N LYS A 97 21.51 -8.45 6.06
CA LYS A 97 22.06 -9.75 6.46
C LYS A 97 22.46 -9.72 7.94
N LYS A 98 22.26 -10.83 8.67
CA LYS A 98 22.53 -10.93 10.13
C LYS A 98 23.92 -10.42 10.56
N TYR A 99 24.92 -10.59 9.71
CA TYR A 99 26.31 -10.19 9.97
C TYR A 99 26.77 -9.07 9.02
N GLN A 100 25.86 -8.16 8.65
CA GLN A 100 26.18 -7.03 7.79
C GLN A 100 27.13 -6.07 8.49
N VAL A 101 28.34 -5.88 7.95
CA VAL A 101 29.22 -4.78 8.33
C VAL A 101 28.76 -3.54 7.58
N PHE A 102 28.47 -2.46 8.31
CA PHE A 102 28.05 -1.19 7.73
C PHE A 102 29.24 -0.30 7.43
N SER A 103 29.15 0.45 6.32
CA SER A 103 30.07 1.56 6.08
C SER A 103 29.71 2.74 6.98
N LYS A 104 30.66 3.66 7.21
CA LYS A 104 30.40 4.92 7.94
C LYS A 104 29.23 5.72 7.35
N ALA A 105 29.08 5.69 6.02
CA ALA A 105 27.96 6.36 5.34
C ALA A 105 26.63 5.67 5.65
N SER A 106 26.59 4.34 5.63
CA SER A 106 25.41 3.54 5.96
C SER A 106 24.98 3.72 7.42
N GLU A 107 25.94 3.77 8.34
CA GLU A 107 25.67 4.06 9.76
C GLU A 107 24.99 5.42 9.92
N LYS A 108 25.53 6.46 9.30
CA LYS A 108 24.93 7.81 9.34
C LYS A 108 23.55 7.87 8.69
N PHE A 109 23.34 7.13 7.61
CA PHE A 109 22.03 7.01 6.99
C PHE A 109 21.01 6.35 7.93
N ILE A 110 21.39 5.24 8.59
CA ILE A 110 20.53 4.54 9.56
C ILE A 110 20.23 5.41 10.78
N GLU A 111 21.23 6.12 11.31
CA GLU A 111 21.04 7.11 12.38
C GLU A 111 19.99 8.16 11.99
N LYS A 112 20.08 8.70 10.78
CA LYS A 112 19.12 9.70 10.30
C LYS A 112 17.73 9.12 10.08
N LEU A 113 17.62 7.92 9.52
CA LEU A 113 16.35 7.23 9.35
C LEU A 113 15.62 7.02 10.69
N LYS A 114 16.34 6.62 11.75
CA LYS A 114 15.77 6.45 13.09
C LYS A 114 15.20 7.74 13.65
N LEU A 115 15.79 8.90 13.33
CA LEU A 115 15.29 10.20 13.79
C LEU A 115 14.02 10.65 13.05
N VAL A 116 13.83 10.20 11.82
CA VAL A 116 12.67 10.55 10.96
C VAL A 116 11.53 9.54 11.12
N SER A 117 11.78 8.42 11.80
CA SER A 117 10.77 7.40 12.11
C SER A 117 9.86 7.89 13.25
N LEU A 118 8.93 8.79 12.93
CA LEU A 118 7.78 9.16 13.77
C LEU A 118 6.70 8.10 13.73
#